data_AF-A0A1I1AA30-F1
#
_entry.id   AF-A0A1I1AA30-F1
#
_cell.length_a   1.000
_cell.length_b   1.000
_cell.length_c   1.000
_cell.angle_alpha   90.00
_cell.angle_beta   90.00
_cell.angle_gamma   90.00
#
_symmetry.space_group_name_H-M   'P 1'
#
loop_
_entity.id
_entity.type
_entity.pdbx_description
1 polymer ?
#
loop_
_entity_poly.entity_id
_entity_poly.type
_entity_poly.pdbx_seq_one_letter_code
_entity_poly.pdbx_strand_id
1 'polypeptide(L)'
;MNTYLIIGTIVLIGVVILCSFYTSPKAKKSNIEESKIEEKASGIQQEKRVLKLTVTSGFGGEEKTISDNANSEIIIEKMKSTNWKKFHVVQLEDISSKGFKALHVSGSFEDGLASGLVTDDDHILMTKSIETVDQMIEILLDFLKGEDIWRNKYKYE
;
A
#
# COMPACT_ATOMS: atom_id res chain seq x y z
N MET A 1 40.39 -44.21 -4.88
CA MET A 1 40.45 -42.83 -5.42
C MET A 1 40.39 -42.94 -6.94
N ASN A 2 39.38 -42.50 -7.70
CA ASN A 2 38.24 -41.61 -7.45
C ASN A 2 37.06 -42.07 -8.34
N THR A 3 36.10 -42.80 -7.76
CA THR A 3 34.91 -43.33 -8.48
C THR A 3 33.63 -42.57 -8.13
N TYR A 4 33.76 -41.35 -7.61
CA TYR A 4 32.65 -40.54 -7.05
C TYR A 4 32.52 -39.14 -7.66
N LEU A 5 33.04 -38.91 -8.87
CA LEU A 5 33.03 -37.59 -9.51
C LEU A 5 32.37 -37.53 -10.91
N ILE A 6 31.62 -38.56 -11.31
CA ILE A 6 30.94 -38.59 -12.62
C ILE A 6 29.40 -38.78 -12.50
N ILE A 7 28.89 -39.16 -11.33
CA ILE A 7 27.43 -39.39 -11.14
C ILE A 7 26.71 -38.11 -10.63
N GLY A 8 27.45 -37.12 -10.13
CA GLY A 8 26.88 -35.88 -9.54
C GLY A 8 26.42 -34.81 -10.53
N THR A 9 26.76 -34.91 -11.82
CA THR A 9 26.48 -33.86 -12.83
C THR A 9 25.39 -34.21 -13.83
N ILE A 10 24.85 -35.44 -13.82
CA ILE A 10 23.79 -35.87 -14.77
C ILE A 10 22.37 -35.62 -14.22
N VAL A 11 22.20 -35.40 -12.90
CA VAL A 11 20.87 -35.18 -12.29
C VAL A 11 20.38 -33.74 -12.42
N LEU A 12 21.24 -32.76 -12.70
CA LEU A 12 20.85 -31.33 -12.71
C LEU A 12 20.41 -30.78 -14.08
N ILE A 13 20.63 -31.51 -15.18
CA ILE A 13 20.24 -31.06 -16.54
C ILE A 13 18.90 -31.68 -16.98
N GLY A 14 18.42 -32.72 -16.30
CA GLY A 14 17.14 -33.38 -16.60
C GLY A 14 15.88 -32.65 -16.12
N VAL A 15 15.99 -31.65 -15.24
CA VAL A 15 14.82 -30.96 -14.65
C VAL A 15 14.45 -29.65 -15.39
N VAL A 16 15.35 -29.12 -16.24
CA VAL A 16 15.10 -27.85 -16.96
C VAL A 16 14.42 -28.07 -18.33
N ILE A 17 14.35 -29.31 -18.85
CA ILE A 17 13.82 -29.59 -20.20
C ILE A 17 12.32 -29.98 -20.18
N LEU A 18 11.71 -30.21 -19.01
CA LEU A 18 10.31 -30.66 -18.89
C LEU A 18 9.28 -29.56 -18.58
N CYS A 19 9.69 -28.31 -18.28
CA CYS A 19 8.76 -27.20 -18.04
C CYS A 19 8.62 -26.22 -19.22
N SER A 20 9.37 -26.40 -20.31
CA SER A 20 9.40 -25.47 -21.46
C SER A 20 8.65 -25.96 -22.71
N PHE A 21 7.90 -27.07 -22.62
CA PHE A 21 7.14 -27.64 -23.76
C PHE A 21 5.65 -27.86 -23.50
N TYR A 22 5.04 -27.10 -22.57
CA TYR A 22 3.59 -27.09 -22.39
C TYR A 22 2.96 -25.69 -22.50
N THR A 23 3.46 -24.85 -23.41
CA THR A 23 2.76 -23.60 -23.76
C THR A 23 3.02 -23.16 -25.20
N SER A 24 2.09 -23.53 -26.08
CA SER A 24 1.51 -22.72 -27.19
C SER A 24 0.90 -23.65 -28.25
N PRO A 25 0.05 -23.17 -29.17
CA PRO A 25 -1.15 -22.35 -28.99
C PRO A 25 -2.36 -23.03 -29.68
N LYS A 26 -3.58 -22.93 -29.14
CA LYS A 26 -4.79 -23.24 -29.92
C LYS A 26 -5.63 -21.98 -30.10
N ALA A 27 -5.35 -21.29 -31.19
CA ALA A 27 -6.34 -20.43 -31.81
C ALA A 27 -7.43 -21.33 -32.43
N LYS A 28 -8.68 -21.20 -31.95
CA LYS A 28 -9.85 -21.48 -32.80
C LYS A 28 -11.11 -20.78 -32.29
N LYS A 29 -11.55 -19.85 -33.14
CA LYS A 29 -12.91 -19.45 -33.50
C LYS A 29 -13.88 -18.98 -32.42
N SER A 30 -14.26 -17.72 -32.62
CA SER A 30 -15.53 -17.08 -32.28
C SER A 30 -16.71 -18.06 -32.35
N ASN A 31 -17.47 -18.11 -31.27
CA ASN A 31 -18.93 -18.07 -31.33
C ASN A 31 -19.39 -17.16 -30.20
N ILE A 32 -20.11 -16.13 -30.60
CA ILE A 32 -20.87 -15.23 -29.74
C ILE A 32 -21.99 -16.07 -29.16
N GLU A 33 -21.90 -16.38 -27.86
CA GLU A 33 -23.06 -16.72 -27.06
C GLU A 33 -23.01 -15.83 -25.82
N GLU A 34 -24.06 -15.02 -25.67
CA GLU A 34 -24.35 -14.21 -24.50
C GLU A 34 -24.55 -15.13 -23.28
N SER A 35 -23.46 -15.54 -22.63
CA SER A 35 -23.54 -16.12 -21.30
C SER A 35 -23.15 -15.05 -20.30
N LYS A 36 -24.16 -14.54 -19.57
CA LYS A 36 -24.07 -13.84 -18.28
C LYS A 36 -22.66 -13.92 -17.69
N ILE A 37 -21.92 -12.83 -17.84
CA ILE A 37 -20.76 -12.57 -16.99
C ILE A 37 -21.37 -12.27 -15.63
N GLU A 38 -21.68 -13.32 -14.87
CA GLU A 38 -21.62 -13.25 -13.43
C GLU A 38 -20.16 -12.89 -13.13
N GLU A 39 -19.97 -11.58 -13.00
CA GLU A 39 -18.87 -10.95 -12.33
C GLU A 39 -18.71 -11.68 -11.00
N LYS A 40 -17.86 -12.71 -10.98
CA LYS A 40 -17.20 -13.17 -9.77
C LYS A 40 -16.32 -12.02 -9.31
N ALA A 41 -16.97 -11.00 -8.73
CA ALA A 41 -16.38 -10.22 -7.68
C ALA A 41 -15.96 -11.27 -6.64
N SER A 42 -14.68 -11.64 -6.67
CA SER A 42 -14.06 -12.24 -5.51
C SER A 42 -14.25 -11.21 -4.42
N GLY A 43 -15.30 -11.40 -3.62
CA GLY A 43 -15.55 -10.62 -2.42
C GLY A 43 -14.39 -10.89 -1.49
N ILE A 44 -13.29 -10.16 -1.68
CA ILE A 44 -12.43 -9.81 -0.58
C ILE A 44 -13.34 -8.97 0.28
N GLN A 45 -13.94 -9.61 1.28
CA GLN A 45 -14.69 -8.96 2.31
C GLN A 45 -13.68 -8.03 2.99
N GLN A 46 -13.60 -6.79 2.49
CA GLN A 46 -12.72 -5.79 3.06
C GLN A 46 -13.15 -5.68 4.51
N GLU A 47 -12.26 -6.08 5.43
CA GLU A 47 -12.52 -5.89 6.85
C GLU A 47 -12.94 -4.43 7.04
N LYS A 48 -14.02 -4.21 7.77
CA LYS A 48 -14.53 -2.85 7.99
C LYS A 48 -13.50 -2.11 8.84
N ARG A 49 -12.59 -1.39 8.18
CA ARG A 49 -11.56 -0.59 8.83
C ARG A 49 -12.19 0.66 9.42
N VAL A 50 -11.81 0.95 10.66
CA VAL A 50 -12.09 2.22 11.31
C VAL A 50 -10.76 2.94 11.44
N LEU A 51 -10.66 4.14 10.86
CA LEU A 51 -9.42 4.92 10.87
C LEU A 51 -9.61 6.17 11.73
N LYS A 52 -8.79 6.35 12.76
CA LYS A 52 -8.73 7.58 13.57
C LYS A 52 -7.80 8.58 12.89
N LEU A 53 -8.27 9.80 12.67
CA LEU A 53 -7.48 10.91 12.13
C LEU A 53 -6.96 11.79 13.26
N THR A 54 -5.64 11.90 13.37
CA THR A 54 -4.97 12.80 14.32
C THR A 54 -4.08 13.80 13.61
N VAL A 55 -3.81 14.93 14.27
CA VAL A 55 -2.91 15.98 13.79
C VAL A 55 -2.00 16.43 14.91
N THR A 56 -0.71 16.48 14.60
CA THR A 56 0.33 17.03 15.48
C THR A 56 0.95 18.24 14.81
N SER A 57 1.09 19.34 15.56
CA SER A 57 1.65 20.60 15.03
C SER A 57 3.01 20.90 15.63
N GLY A 58 4.03 21.04 14.79
CA GLY A 58 5.42 21.20 15.21
C GLY A 58 6.08 19.92 15.71
N PHE A 59 7.39 19.97 15.90
CA PHE A 59 8.18 18.86 16.45
C PHE A 59 7.85 18.66 17.93
N GLY A 60 7.37 17.47 18.31
CA GLY A 60 6.98 17.17 19.69
C GLY A 60 5.71 17.89 20.14
N GLY A 61 4.89 18.38 19.21
CA GLY A 61 3.61 19.00 19.53
C GLY A 61 2.62 18.02 20.16
N GLU A 62 1.58 18.57 20.79
CA GLU A 62 0.45 17.78 21.28
C GLU A 62 -0.34 17.21 20.08
N GLU A 63 -0.57 15.91 20.10
CA GLU A 63 -1.45 15.24 19.15
C GLU A 63 -2.91 15.60 19.45
N LYS A 64 -3.68 15.93 18.41
CA LYS A 64 -5.11 16.21 18.51
C LYS A 64 -5.89 15.25 17.63
N THR A 65 -6.85 14.54 18.22
CA THR A 65 -7.85 13.77 17.47
C THR A 65 -8.80 14.70 16.75
N ILE A 66 -8.95 14.50 15.45
CA ILE A 66 -9.89 15.23 14.59
C ILE A 66 -11.15 14.40 14.36
N SER A 67 -11.00 13.08 14.21
CA SER A 67 -12.12 12.14 14.11
C SER A 67 -11.66 10.75 14.55
N ASP A 68 -12.51 10.05 15.32
CA ASP A 68 -12.31 8.63 15.65
C ASP A 68 -12.69 7.68 14.50
N ASN A 69 -13.37 8.20 13.47
CA ASN A 69 -13.75 7.47 12.27
C ASN A 69 -13.73 8.41 11.05
N ALA A 70 -12.55 8.52 10.45
CA ALA A 70 -12.29 9.42 9.34
C ALA A 70 -12.98 8.95 8.05
N ASN A 71 -13.44 9.91 7.27
CA ASN A 71 -13.90 9.71 5.90
C ASN A 71 -13.13 10.65 4.95
N SER A 72 -13.38 10.52 3.65
CA SER A 72 -12.67 11.31 2.63
C SER A 72 -12.85 12.82 2.80
N GLU A 73 -14.05 13.26 3.15
CA GLU A 73 -14.40 14.68 3.32
C GLU A 73 -13.61 15.30 4.48
N ILE A 74 -13.60 14.64 5.64
CA ILE A 74 -12.87 15.07 6.84
C ILE A 74 -11.36 15.16 6.54
N ILE A 75 -10.80 14.16 5.84
CA ILE A 75 -9.38 14.16 5.46
C ILE A 75 -9.08 15.37 4.55
N ILE A 76 -9.87 15.57 3.49
CA ILE A 76 -9.65 16.66 2.54
C ILE A 76 -9.75 18.02 3.23
N GLU A 77 -10.78 18.23 4.06
CA GLU A 77 -10.97 19.47 4.80
C GLU A 77 -9.81 19.73 5.76
N LYS A 78 -9.39 18.71 6.52
CA LYS A 78 -8.28 18.83 7.47
C LYS A 78 -6.96 19.12 6.76
N MET A 79 -6.66 18.42 5.68
CA MET A 79 -5.43 18.63 4.91
C MET A 79 -5.38 20.03 4.28
N LYS A 80 -6.49 20.51 3.72
CA LYS A 80 -6.57 21.86 3.12
C LYS A 80 -6.52 23.00 4.15
N SER A 81 -7.06 22.78 5.34
CA SER A 81 -7.05 23.78 6.43
C SER A 81 -5.73 23.80 7.23
N THR A 82 -4.84 22.83 7.03
CA THR A 82 -3.56 22.75 7.73
C THR A 82 -2.57 23.77 7.16
N ASN A 83 -1.86 24.49 8.03
CA ASN A 83 -0.88 25.50 7.63
C ASN A 83 0.47 24.86 7.32
N TRP A 84 0.62 24.30 6.13
CA TRP A 84 1.85 23.64 5.66
C TRP A 84 3.08 24.55 5.53
N LYS A 85 2.98 25.85 5.82
CA LYS A 85 4.18 26.67 6.07
C LYS A 85 4.89 26.29 7.37
N LYS A 86 4.21 25.56 8.26
CA LYS A 86 4.78 25.00 9.48
C LYS A 86 4.80 23.48 9.37
N PHE A 87 5.70 22.86 10.12
CA PHE A 87 5.75 21.43 10.22
C PHE A 87 4.47 20.87 10.86
N HIS A 88 3.86 19.91 10.18
CA HIS A 88 2.70 19.16 10.67
C HIS A 88 2.87 17.67 10.41
N VAL A 89 2.21 16.85 11.23
CA VAL A 89 1.99 15.42 10.98
C VAL A 89 0.49 15.19 10.97
N VAL A 90 -0.02 14.56 9.93
CA VAL A 90 -1.42 14.13 9.82
C VAL A 90 -1.41 12.61 9.68
N GLN A 91 -2.09 11.92 10.59
CA GLN A 91 -1.99 10.47 10.74
C GLN A 91 -3.37 9.81 10.69
N LEU A 92 -3.46 8.71 9.94
CA LEU A 92 -4.58 7.76 9.94
C LEU A 92 -4.16 6.49 10.66
N GLU A 93 -4.61 6.32 11.89
CA GLU A 93 -4.40 5.11 12.70
C GLU A 93 -5.53 4.11 12.46
N ASP A 94 -5.17 2.87 12.14
CA ASP A 94 -6.11 1.77 11.95
C ASP A 94 -6.43 1.10 13.29
N ILE A 95 -7.46 1.61 13.96
CA ILE A 95 -7.88 1.11 15.28
C ILE A 95 -8.52 -0.29 15.21
N SER A 96 -8.79 -0.80 13.99
CA SER A 96 -9.31 -2.15 13.78
C SER A 96 -8.20 -3.18 13.60
N SER A 97 -6.95 -2.75 13.45
CA SER A 97 -5.82 -3.65 13.22
C SER A 97 -5.36 -4.37 14.49
N LYS A 98 -4.77 -5.56 14.32
CA LYS A 98 -4.15 -6.32 15.42
C LYS A 98 -2.77 -5.73 15.70
N GLY A 99 -2.72 -4.64 16.46
CA GLY A 99 -1.50 -3.92 16.80
C GLY A 99 -1.59 -2.43 16.44
N PHE A 100 -0.54 -1.67 16.72
CA PHE A 100 -0.45 -0.32 16.19
C PHE A 100 -0.16 -0.37 14.69
N LYS A 101 -0.94 0.37 13.92
CA LYS A 101 -0.70 0.61 12.51
C LYS A 101 -1.24 1.98 12.14
N ALA A 102 -0.38 2.85 11.64
CA ALA A 102 -0.79 4.17 11.20
C ALA A 102 -0.01 4.63 9.97
N LEU A 103 -0.72 5.19 9.00
CA LEU A 103 -0.10 5.91 7.89
C LEU A 103 -0.10 7.39 8.23
N HIS A 104 1.06 8.04 8.13
CA HIS A 104 1.15 9.49 8.25
C HIS A 104 1.66 10.15 6.97
N VAL A 105 1.27 11.40 6.82
CA VAL A 105 1.89 12.37 5.93
C VAL A 105 2.35 13.54 6.79
N SER A 106 3.53 14.07 6.49
CA SER A 106 4.16 15.07 7.34
C SER A 106 5.03 16.03 6.55
N GLY A 107 5.41 17.12 7.20
CA GLY A 107 6.38 18.06 6.68
C GLY A 107 5.89 19.50 6.66
N SER A 108 6.62 20.31 5.89
CA SER A 108 6.31 21.70 5.61
C SER A 108 6.76 22.04 4.19
N PHE A 109 6.31 23.17 3.63
CA PHE A 109 6.79 23.65 2.34
C PHE A 109 8.28 24.03 2.35
N GLU A 110 8.85 24.29 3.53
CA GLU A 110 10.26 24.68 3.68
C GLU A 110 11.17 23.47 3.89
N ASP A 111 10.69 22.48 4.65
CA ASP A 111 11.49 21.30 5.06
C ASP A 111 11.25 20.07 4.18
N GLY A 112 10.28 20.15 3.27
CA GLY A 112 9.84 19.03 2.42
C GLY A 112 8.68 18.25 3.00
N LEU A 113 8.09 17.40 2.16
CA LEU A 113 6.92 16.58 2.48
C LEU A 113 7.29 15.09 2.45
N ALA A 114 6.69 14.32 3.35
CA ALA A 114 6.98 12.91 3.53
C ALA A 114 5.72 12.10 3.84
N SER A 115 5.80 10.79 3.64
CA SER A 115 4.82 9.83 4.13
C SER A 115 5.51 8.60 4.69
N GLY A 116 4.97 8.05 5.78
CA GLY A 116 5.46 6.83 6.39
C GLY A 116 4.33 5.96 6.91
N LEU A 117 4.55 4.65 6.91
CA LEU A 117 3.71 3.69 7.62
C LEU A 117 4.47 3.26 8.88
N VAL A 118 3.83 3.43 10.02
CA VAL A 118 4.35 3.01 11.33
C VAL A 118 3.51 1.84 11.81
N THR A 119 4.19 0.82 12.32
CA THR A 119 3.59 -0.34 12.97
C THR A 119 4.28 -0.57 14.31
N ASP A 120 3.85 -1.57 15.08
CA ASP A 120 4.55 -1.96 16.33
C ASP A 120 6.02 -2.32 16.08
N ASP A 121 6.32 -2.97 14.96
CA ASP A 121 7.63 -3.56 14.68
C ASP A 121 8.51 -2.74 13.72
N ASP A 122 7.91 -1.82 12.96
CA ASP A 122 8.56 -1.22 11.80
C ASP A 122 8.07 0.20 11.50
N HIS A 123 8.94 0.99 10.87
CA HIS A 123 8.63 2.30 10.31
C HIS A 123 9.26 2.43 8.92
N ILE A 124 8.42 2.25 7.90
CA ILE A 124 8.82 2.38 6.49
C ILE A 124 8.43 3.76 5.94
N LEU A 125 9.26 4.30 5.05
CA LEU A 125 9.07 5.62 4.45
C LEU A 125 8.84 5.51 2.95
N MET A 126 8.03 6.42 2.40
CA MET A 126 7.79 6.44 0.97
C MET A 126 9.08 6.80 0.24
N THR A 127 9.47 5.97 -0.73
CA THR A 127 10.76 6.15 -1.42
C THR A 127 10.73 7.31 -2.41
N LYS A 128 9.54 7.62 -2.96
CA LYS A 128 9.35 8.71 -3.92
C LYS A 128 9.10 10.02 -3.18
N SER A 129 9.75 11.09 -3.64
CA SER A 129 9.51 12.44 -3.14
C SER A 129 8.05 12.86 -3.29
N ILE A 130 7.53 13.58 -2.29
CA ILE A 130 6.22 14.23 -2.31
C ILE A 130 6.45 15.71 -2.56
N GLU A 131 5.80 16.24 -3.60
CA GLU A 131 5.98 17.62 -4.04
C GLU A 131 4.82 18.51 -3.62
N THR A 132 3.64 17.93 -3.35
CA THR A 132 2.42 18.72 -3.08
C THR A 132 1.56 18.15 -1.96
N VAL A 133 0.78 19.03 -1.33
CA VAL A 133 -0.26 18.65 -0.37
C VAL A 133 -1.34 17.79 -1.01
N ASP A 134 -1.65 18.02 -2.29
CA ASP A 134 -2.62 17.19 -3.02
C ASP A 134 -2.16 15.73 -3.15
N GLN A 135 -0.85 15.49 -3.32
CA GLN A 135 -0.30 14.13 -3.28
C GLN A 135 -0.42 13.51 -1.88
N MET A 136 -0.20 14.29 -0.82
CA MET A 136 -0.43 13.80 0.55
C MET A 136 -1.91 13.45 0.79
N ILE A 137 -2.85 14.26 0.29
CA ILE A 137 -4.28 13.96 0.34
C ILE A 137 -4.57 12.64 -0.38
N GLU A 138 -4.05 12.48 -1.60
CA GLU A 138 -4.25 11.28 -2.41
C GLU A 138 -3.74 10.02 -1.70
N ILE A 139 -2.56 10.09 -1.08
CA ILE A 139 -1.97 9.00 -0.30
C ILE A 139 -2.88 8.59 0.86
N LEU A 140 -3.36 9.55 1.67
CA LEU A 140 -4.28 9.27 2.78
C LEU A 140 -5.61 8.69 2.29
N LEU A 141 -6.15 9.21 1.18
CA LEU A 141 -7.41 8.73 0.61
C LEU A 141 -7.28 7.31 0.04
N ASP A 142 -6.15 6.98 -0.58
CA ASP A 142 -5.91 5.62 -1.07
C ASP A 142 -5.73 4.63 0.09
N PHE A 143 -5.07 5.04 1.16
CA PHE A 143 -4.99 4.24 2.38
C PHE A 143 -6.35 4.06 3.07
N LEU A 144 -7.20 5.10 3.07
CA LEU A 144 -8.58 5.01 3.57
C LEU A 144 -9.38 3.94 2.81
N LYS A 145 -9.21 3.84 1.48
CA LYS A 145 -9.92 2.85 0.65
C LYS A 145 -9.47 1.43 0.93
N GLY A 146 -8.23 1.21 1.38
CA GLY A 146 -7.67 -0.12 1.61
C GLY A 146 -6.15 -0.14 1.55
N GLU A 147 -5.52 -0.94 2.41
CA GLU A 147 -4.05 -1.07 2.42
C GLU A 147 -3.54 -1.70 1.11
N ASP A 148 -4.30 -2.61 0.52
CA ASP A 148 -4.01 -3.21 -0.79
C ASP A 148 -4.00 -2.16 -1.91
N ILE A 149 -4.99 -1.26 -1.93
CA ILE A 149 -5.08 -0.17 -2.91
C ILE A 149 -3.87 0.75 -2.78
N TRP A 150 -3.52 1.13 -1.54
CA TRP A 150 -2.35 1.98 -1.28
C TRP A 150 -1.03 1.28 -1.64
N ARG A 151 -0.80 0.04 -1.18
CA ARG A 151 0.45 -0.72 -1.45
C ARG A 151 0.69 -0.96 -2.94
N ASN A 152 -0.37 -1.12 -3.73
CA ASN A 152 -0.24 -1.34 -5.17
C ASN A 152 0.23 -0.09 -5.93
N LYS A 153 0.08 1.10 -5.33
CA LYS A 153 0.37 2.38 -5.97
C LYS A 153 1.67 3.02 -5.51
N TYR A 154 2.06 2.80 -4.25
CA TYR A 154 3.18 3.49 -3.63
C TYR A 154 4.25 2.50 -3.16
N LYS A 155 5.51 2.92 -3.27
CA LYS A 155 6.67 2.14 -2.82
C LYS A 155 7.19 2.70 -1.50
N TYR A 156 7.30 1.83 -0.50
CA TYR A 156 7.83 2.13 0.83
C TYR A 156 8.93 1.12 1.17
N GLU A 157 9.97 1.60 1.84
CA GLU A 157 11.15 0.84 2.26
C GLU A 157 11.64 1.28 3.64
#